data_AF-A0A3N6EY65-F1
#
_entry.id   AF-A0A3N6EY65-F1
#
_cell.length_a   1.000
_cell.length_b   1.000
_cell.length_c   1.000
_cell.angle_alpha   90.00
_cell.angle_beta   90.00
_cell.angle_gamma   90.00
#
_symmetry.space_group_name_H-M   'P 1'
#
loop_
_entity.id
_entity.type
_entity.pdbx_description
1 polymer ?
#
loop_
_entity_poly.entity_id
_entity_poly.type
_entity_poly.pdbx_seq_one_letter_code
_entity_poly.pdbx_strand_id
1 'polypeptide(L)'
;MSRRCSVDGCTRDARPQRRLCHGHRARVSRYGNPHFTQWGTADEMDVELIVTEQRPAEGLTRLERVLVARGLTERQVPAAEVARIVGVDKRTVERWRSRDRQKRAA
;
A
#
# COMPACT_ATOMS: atom_id res chain seq x y z
N MET A 1 7.23 -5.11 -32.34
CA MET A 1 6.98 -3.70 -32.01
C MET A 1 6.47 -3.60 -30.58
N SER A 2 7.25 -2.97 -29.69
CA SER A 2 6.79 -2.63 -28.34
C SER A 2 5.78 -1.50 -28.43
N ARG A 3 4.58 -1.69 -27.85
CA ARG A 3 3.55 -0.65 -27.79
C ARG A 3 3.74 0.13 -26.50
N ARG A 4 3.45 1.43 -26.47
CA ARG A 4 3.43 2.19 -25.22
C ARG A 4 2.28 1.75 -24.32
N CYS A 5 2.46 1.94 -23.02
CA CYS A 5 1.40 1.71 -22.03
C CYS A 5 0.20 2.61 -22.30
N SER A 6 -1.02 2.06 -22.23
CA SER A 6 -2.27 2.76 -22.47
C SER A 6 -2.77 3.61 -21.30
N VAL A 7 -1.89 3.97 -20.37
CA VAL A 7 -2.24 4.80 -19.21
C VAL A 7 -1.69 6.19 -19.48
N ASP A 8 -2.56 7.18 -19.43
CA ASP A 8 -2.19 8.56 -19.78
C ASP A 8 -1.01 9.06 -18.94
N GLY A 9 -0.06 9.69 -19.61
CA GLY A 9 1.20 10.15 -19.00
C GLY A 9 2.25 9.05 -18.74
N CYS A 10 1.99 7.79 -19.10
CA CYS A 10 2.98 6.73 -18.94
C CYS A 10 3.93 6.64 -20.14
N THR A 11 5.23 6.83 -19.89
CA THR A 11 6.28 6.72 -20.92
C THR A 11 6.84 5.30 -21.09
N ARG A 12 6.38 4.33 -20.29
CA ARG A 12 6.87 2.95 -20.32
C ARG A 12 6.21 2.11 -21.41
N ASP A 13 6.93 1.10 -21.88
CA ASP A 13 6.39 0.11 -22.80
C ASP A 13 5.37 -0.81 -22.11
N ALA A 14 4.30 -1.11 -22.84
CA ALA A 14 3.36 -2.16 -22.53
C ALA A 14 4.05 -3.53 -22.68
N ARG A 15 3.57 -4.52 -21.93
CA ARG A 15 4.03 -5.90 -22.14
C ARG A 15 3.65 -6.38 -23.55
N PRO A 16 4.41 -7.35 -24.11
CA PRO A 16 4.03 -8.00 -25.36
C PRO A 16 2.56 -8.47 -25.31
N GLN A 17 1.80 -8.17 -26.36
CA GLN A 17 0.37 -8.50 -26.50
C GLN A 17 -0.57 -7.89 -25.44
N ARG A 18 -0.09 -6.93 -24.62
CA ARG A 18 -0.92 -6.25 -23.60
C ARG A 18 -0.98 -4.76 -23.86
N ARG A 19 -1.90 -4.09 -23.15
CA ARG A 19 -2.07 -2.63 -23.18
C ARG A 19 -1.35 -1.92 -22.02
N LEU A 20 -1.06 -2.63 -20.94
CA LEU A 20 -0.44 -2.06 -19.74
C LEU A 20 1.03 -2.49 -19.59
N CYS A 21 1.84 -1.58 -19.06
CA CYS A 21 3.18 -1.92 -18.56
C CYS A 21 3.09 -2.83 -17.33
N HIS A 22 4.21 -3.43 -16.93
CA HIS A 22 4.27 -4.27 -15.73
C HIS A 22 3.72 -3.54 -14.48
N GLY A 23 4.07 -2.26 -14.30
CA GLY A 23 3.66 -1.48 -13.14
C GLY A 23 2.15 -1.26 -13.08
N HIS A 24 1.54 -0.82 -14.17
CA HIS A 24 0.10 -0.59 -14.23
C HIS A 24 -0.72 -1.87 -14.16
N ARG A 25 -0.26 -2.96 -14.79
CA ARG A 25 -0.92 -4.27 -14.61
C ARG A 25 -0.88 -4.72 -13.16
N ALA A 26 0.25 -4.57 -12.48
CA ALA A 26 0.37 -4.94 -11.07
C ALA A 26 -0.54 -4.07 -10.17
N ARG A 27 -0.70 -2.79 -10.49
CA ARG A 27 -1.62 -1.89 -9.78
C ARG A 27 -3.09 -2.28 -10.01
N VAL A 28 -3.50 -2.51 -11.26
CA VAL A 28 -4.84 -3.01 -11.59
C VAL A 28 -5.14 -4.33 -10.87
N SER A 29 -4.20 -5.27 -10.91
CA SER A 29 -4.37 -6.57 -10.26
C SER A 29 -4.49 -6.51 -8.74
N ARG A 30 -3.95 -5.47 -8.09
CA ARG A 30 -3.92 -5.34 -6.62
C ARG A 30 -4.98 -4.38 -6.09
N TYR A 31 -5.36 -3.37 -6.88
CA TYR A 31 -6.14 -2.23 -6.42
C TYR A 31 -7.27 -1.84 -7.40
N GLY A 32 -7.46 -2.58 -8.50
CA GLY A 32 -8.46 -2.27 -9.53
C GLY A 32 -8.16 -1.04 -10.39
N ASN A 33 -7.22 -0.18 -10.00
CA ASN A 33 -6.98 1.12 -10.64
C ASN A 33 -5.54 1.23 -11.21
N PRO A 34 -5.34 1.50 -12.52
CA PRO A 34 -4.02 1.67 -13.12
C PRO A 34 -3.34 2.99 -12.70
N HIS A 35 -4.11 4.05 -12.46
CA HIS A 35 -3.62 5.34 -11.97
C HIS A 35 -3.37 5.35 -10.46
N PHE A 36 -3.52 4.22 -9.78
CA PHE A 36 -3.21 4.11 -8.37
C PHE A 36 -1.72 4.37 -8.11
N THR A 37 -1.40 5.63 -7.82
CA THR A 37 -0.05 6.15 -7.57
C THR A 37 0.09 6.74 -6.17
N GLN A 38 -0.99 6.81 -5.40
CA GLN A 38 -1.04 7.61 -4.19
C GLN A 38 -0.31 6.92 -3.04
N TRP A 39 0.97 7.28 -2.96
CA TRP A 39 1.80 7.22 -1.76
C TRP A 39 1.83 8.57 -1.03
N GLY A 40 1.07 9.58 -1.51
CA GLY A 40 1.30 10.98 -1.16
C GLY A 40 0.28 11.58 -0.21
N THR A 41 -0.99 11.20 -0.31
CA THR A 41 -2.05 11.77 0.51
C THR A 41 -2.80 10.61 1.14
N ALA A 42 -2.71 10.51 2.45
CA ALA A 42 -3.58 9.66 3.23
C ALA A 42 -4.78 10.51 3.64
N ASP A 43 -5.96 9.92 3.64
CA ASP A 43 -7.06 10.50 4.40
C ASP A 43 -6.74 10.31 5.89
N GLU A 44 -6.37 11.42 6.56
CA GLU A 44 -5.97 11.40 7.96
C GLU A 44 -7.11 10.95 8.88
N MET A 45 -8.37 11.26 8.52
CA MET A 45 -9.54 10.83 9.28
C MET A 45 -9.74 9.32 9.18
N ASP A 46 -9.61 8.75 7.99
CA ASP A 46 -9.70 7.30 7.82
C ASP A 46 -8.59 6.58 8.60
N VAL A 47 -7.35 7.09 8.54
CA VAL A 47 -6.23 6.53 9.31
C VAL A 47 -6.53 6.55 10.81
N GLU A 48 -6.96 7.70 11.35
CA GLU A 48 -7.27 7.85 12.78
C GLU A 48 -8.42 6.93 13.22
N LEU A 49 -9.50 6.89 12.43
CA LEU A 49 -10.66 6.05 12.69
C LEU A 49 -10.27 4.58 12.76
N ILE A 50 -9.51 4.09 11.78
CA ILE A 50 -9.09 2.68 11.72
C ILE A 50 -8.12 2.34 12.86
N VAL A 51 -7.17 3.24 13.16
CA VAL A 51 -6.24 3.03 14.28
C VAL A 51 -7.01 2.95 15.59
N THR A 52 -8.04 3.78 15.77
CA THR A 52 -8.86 3.83 16.99
C THR A 52 -9.76 2.60 17.12
N GLU A 53 -10.56 2.32 16.10
CA GLU A 53 -11.58 1.25 16.08
C GLU A 53 -11.02 -0.15 15.84
N GLN A 54 -9.78 -0.27 15.32
CA GLN A 54 -9.14 -1.55 14.94
C GLN A 54 -9.99 -2.39 13.97
N ARG A 55 -10.75 -1.72 13.09
CA ARG A 55 -11.61 -2.39 12.10
C ARG A 55 -10.92 -2.50 10.74
N PRO A 56 -11.11 -3.60 9.99
CA PRO A 56 -10.60 -3.71 8.64
C PRO A 56 -11.22 -2.64 7.75
N ALA A 57 -10.40 -1.93 6.98
CA ALA A 57 -10.87 -1.03 5.94
C ALA A 57 -10.45 -1.56 4.57
N GLU A 58 -11.42 -1.62 3.67
CA GLU A 58 -11.18 -1.91 2.26
C GLU A 58 -10.67 -0.66 1.55
N GLY A 59 -10.06 -0.82 0.37
CA GLY A 59 -9.65 0.32 -0.44
C GLY A 59 -8.43 1.12 0.06
N LEU A 60 -7.87 0.82 1.24
CA LEU A 60 -6.74 1.57 1.78
C LEU A 60 -5.58 1.68 0.81
N THR A 61 -5.09 2.90 0.68
CA THR A 61 -3.88 3.22 -0.05
C THR A 61 -2.66 2.59 0.61
N ARG A 62 -1.54 2.54 -0.12
CA ARG A 62 -0.30 2.01 0.47
C ARG A 62 0.23 2.90 1.60
N LEU A 63 0.07 4.22 1.49
CA LEU A 63 0.48 5.14 2.55
C LEU A 63 -0.40 4.94 3.78
N GLU A 64 -1.72 4.91 3.62
CA GLU A 64 -2.66 4.66 4.73
C GLU A 64 -2.37 3.33 5.42
N ARG A 65 -2.13 2.24 4.69
CA ARG A 65 -1.74 0.96 5.31
C ARG A 65 -0.48 1.08 6.17
N VAL A 66 0.50 1.86 5.75
CA VAL A 66 1.73 2.10 6.52
C VAL A 66 1.45 2.97 7.74
N LEU A 67 0.67 4.04 7.60
CA LEU A 67 0.31 4.94 8.70
C LEU A 67 -0.55 4.22 9.75
N VAL A 68 -1.60 3.50 9.32
CA VAL A 68 -2.43 2.65 10.18
C VAL A 68 -1.58 1.60 10.88
N ALA A 69 -0.70 0.88 10.15
CA ALA A 69 0.14 -0.14 10.77
C ALA A 69 1.13 0.44 11.80
N ARG A 70 1.60 1.67 11.62
CA ARG A 70 2.42 2.39 12.60
C ARG A 70 1.62 2.77 13.83
N GLY A 71 0.46 3.41 13.68
CA GLY A 71 -0.41 3.77 14.79
C GLY A 71 -0.83 2.54 15.62
N LEU A 72 -1.21 1.44 14.96
CA LEU A 72 -1.52 0.19 15.64
C LEU A 72 -0.29 -0.45 16.32
N THR A 73 0.90 -0.30 15.74
CA THR A 73 2.14 -0.78 16.37
C THR A 73 2.49 0.04 17.61
N GLU A 74 2.26 1.35 17.60
CA GLU A 74 2.44 2.22 18.78
C GLU A 74 1.45 1.86 19.90
N ARG A 75 0.24 1.42 19.53
CA ARG A 75 -0.74 0.82 20.45
C ARG A 75 -0.44 -0.65 20.83
N GLN A 76 0.75 -1.16 20.48
CA GLN A 76 1.21 -2.52 20.79
C GLN A 76 0.33 -3.65 20.23
N VAL A 77 -0.45 -3.39 19.18
CA VAL A 77 -1.28 -4.41 18.53
C VAL A 77 -0.38 -5.51 17.91
N PRO A 78 -0.71 -6.81 18.04
CA PRO A 78 0.08 -7.89 17.46
C PRO A 78 0.23 -7.78 15.94
N ALA A 79 1.40 -8.17 15.40
CA ALA A 79 1.68 -8.02 13.97
C ALA A 79 0.72 -8.79 13.04
N ALA A 80 0.21 -9.94 13.50
CA ALA A 80 -0.80 -10.71 12.77
C ALA A 80 -2.14 -9.97 12.68
N GLU A 81 -2.50 -9.25 13.75
CA GLU A 81 -3.75 -8.50 13.80
C GLU A 81 -3.68 -7.22 12.99
N VAL A 82 -2.54 -6.51 13.06
CA VAL A 82 -2.25 -5.39 12.15
C VAL A 82 -2.36 -5.84 10.69
N ALA A 83 -1.79 -6.99 10.35
CA ALA A 83 -1.83 -7.55 9.00
C ALA A 83 -3.26 -7.82 8.52
N ARG A 84 -4.12 -8.34 9.40
CA ARG A 84 -5.56 -8.54 9.14
C ARG A 84 -6.28 -7.22 8.87
N ILE A 85 -6.07 -6.22 9.73
CA ILE A 85 -6.73 -4.90 9.64
C ILE A 85 -6.31 -4.17 8.36
N VAL A 86 -5.02 -4.13 8.05
CA VAL A 86 -4.48 -3.37 6.90
C VAL A 86 -4.42 -4.21 5.62
N GLY A 87 -4.88 -5.46 5.63
CA GLY A 87 -4.95 -6.34 4.46
C GLY A 87 -3.58 -6.64 3.81
N VAL A 88 -2.58 -7.00 4.61
CA VAL A 88 -1.24 -7.43 4.12
C VAL A 88 -0.80 -8.71 4.83
N ASP A 89 0.36 -9.28 4.46
CA ASP A 89 0.94 -10.41 5.19
C ASP A 89 1.67 -9.96 6.48
N LYS A 90 1.66 -10.82 7.51
CA LYS A 90 2.36 -10.58 8.79
C LYS A 90 3.84 -10.19 8.60
N ARG A 91 4.53 -10.84 7.66
CA ARG A 91 5.96 -10.61 7.40
C ARG A 91 6.22 -9.22 6.81
N THR A 92 5.26 -8.63 6.10
CA THR A 92 5.30 -7.23 5.65
C THR A 92 5.24 -6.27 6.83
N VAL A 93 4.35 -6.52 7.81
CA VAL A 93 4.28 -5.70 9.05
C VAL A 93 5.59 -5.78 9.84
N GLU A 94 6.14 -6.99 10.02
CA GLU A 94 7.41 -7.18 10.72
C GLU A 94 8.58 -6.44 10.04
N ARG A 95 8.60 -6.46 8.70
CA ARG A 95 9.59 -5.72 7.90
C ARG A 95 9.46 -4.21 8.09
N TRP A 96 8.25 -3.67 8.15
CA TRP A 96 8.01 -2.25 8.45
C TRP A 96 8.53 -1.89 9.84
N ARG A 97 8.18 -2.69 10.86
CA ARG A 97 8.68 -2.51 12.23
C ARG A 97 10.21 -2.52 12.30
N SER A 98 10.85 -3.46 11.59
CA SER A 98 12.32 -3.54 11.55
C SER A 98 12.94 -2.30 10.92
N ARG A 99 12.37 -1.80 9.82
CA ARG A 99 12.84 -0.59 9.14
C ARG A 99 12.65 0.66 10.00
N ASP A 100 11.54 0.76 10.72
CA ASP A 100 11.27 1.89 11.61
C ASP A 100 12.21 1.87 12.83
N ARG A 101 12.55 0.69 13.39
CA ARG A 101 13.59 0.57 14.43
C ARG A 101 14.96 1.02 13.93
N GLN A 102 15.36 0.61 12.72
CA GLN A 102 16.63 1.04 12.11
C GLN A 102 16.68 2.56 11.92
N LYS A 103 15.57 3.16 11.46
CA LYS A 103 15.48 4.63 11.30
C LYS A 103 15.52 5.39 12.62
N ARG A 104 15.00 4.84 13.72
CA ARG A 104 15.05 5.46 15.05
C ARG A 104 16.42 5.37 15.71
N ALA A 105 17.25 4.42 15.26
CA ALA A 105 18.60 4.19 15.78
C ALA A 105 19.70 4.90 14.98
N ALA A 106 19.35 5.55 13.87
CA ALA A 106 20.24 6.32 13.00
C ALA A 106 20.01 7.81 13.20
#